data_AF-A0A3M5TVX1-F1
#
_entry.id   AF-A0A3M5TVX1-F1
#
_cell.length_a   1.000
_cell.length_b   1.000
_cell.length_c   1.000
_cell.angle_alpha   90.00
_cell.angle_beta   90.00
_cell.angle_gamma   90.00
#
_symmetry.space_group_name_H-M   'P 1'
#
loop_
_entity.id
_entity.type
_entity.pdbx_description
1 polymer ?
#
loop_
_entity_poly.entity_id
_entity_poly.type
_entity_poly.pdbx_seq_one_letter_code
_entity_poly.pdbx_strand_id
1 'polypeptide(L)' 'MVLELVAEAKQAGAALIGIFHDRDARESVANRQLDMTPVDLTAKELLQC' A
#
# COMPACT_ATOMS: atom_id res chain seq x y z
N MET A 1 8.89 17.17 1.25
CA MET A 1 8.64 15.97 2.09
C MET A 1 8.47 14.74 1.19
N VAL A 2 8.51 13.50 1.71
CA VAL A 2 8.44 12.28 0.85
C VAL A 2 7.19 12.23 -0.04
N LEU A 3 6.07 12.79 0.42
CA LEU A 3 4.81 12.86 -0.32
C LEU A 3 4.91 13.71 -1.60
N GLU A 4 5.71 14.78 -1.58
CA GLU A 4 5.91 15.63 -2.75
C GLU A 4 6.72 14.91 -3.83
N LEU A 5 7.75 14.15 -3.43
CA LEU A 5 8.54 13.33 -4.35
C LEU A 5 7.71 12.24 -5.03
N VAL A 6 6.79 11.63 -4.27
CA VAL A 6 5.84 10.64 -4.82
C VAL A 6 4.90 11.31 -5.82
N ALA A 7 4.41 12.52 -5.52
CA ALA A 7 3.53 13.27 -6.42
C ALA A 7 4.23 13.65 -7.72
N GLU A 8 5.47 14.16 -7.66
CA GLU A 8 6.27 14.49 -8.84
C GLU A 8 6.56 13.26 -9.70
N ALA A 9 7.00 12.15 -9.09
CA ALA A 9 7.27 10.92 -9.83
C ALA A 9 6.01 10.36 -10.51
N LYS A 10 4.86 10.44 -9.83
CA LYS A 10 3.56 10.05 -10.39
C LYS A 10 3.15 10.95 -11.56
N GLN A 11 3.36 12.26 -11.47
CA GLN A 11 3.12 13.20 -12.58
C GLN A 11 4.05 12.93 -13.77
N ALA A 12 5.27 12.48 -13.52
CA ALA A 12 6.20 12.03 -14.56
C ALA A 12 5.81 10.69 -15.20
N GLY A 13 4.70 10.08 -14.78
CA GLY A 13 4.17 8.82 -15.33
C GLY A 13 4.76 7.56 -14.70
N ALA A 14 5.49 7.67 -13.60
CA ALA A 14 6.03 6.49 -12.91
C ALA A 14 4.92 5.70 -12.21
N ALA A 15 5.00 4.37 -12.29
CA ALA A 15 4.21 3.47 -11.46
C ALA A 15 4.90 3.27 -10.11
N LEU A 16 4.18 3.54 -9.01
CA LEU A 16 4.72 3.53 -7.65
C LEU A 16 3.89 2.61 -6.75
N ILE A 17 4.57 1.81 -5.92
CA ILE A 17 3.98 1.05 -4.81
C ILE A 17 4.61 1.58 -3.53
N GLY A 18 3.79 1.98 -2.56
CA GLY A 18 4.24 2.49 -1.27
C GLY A 18 3.54 1.78 -0.12
N ILE A 19 4.29 1.53 0.95
CA ILE A 19 3.77 0.99 2.21
C ILE A 19 3.70 2.16 3.19
N PHE A 20 2.52 2.38 3.76
CA PHE A 20 2.24 3.51 4.63
C PHE A 20 1.63 3.02 5.94
N HIS A 21 2.09 3.59 7.05
CA HIS A 21 1.46 3.40 8.36
C HIS A 21 0.37 4.44 8.63
N ASP A 22 0.48 5.62 8.00
CA ASP A 22 -0.45 6.73 8.14
C ASP A 22 -1.53 6.68 7.05
N ARG A 23 -2.79 6.79 7.46
CA ARG A 23 -3.95 6.72 6.56
C ARG A 23 -4.09 7.98 5.70
N ASP A 24 -3.91 9.16 6.26
CA ASP A 24 -4.13 10.43 5.57
C ASP A 24 -3.06 10.63 4.48
N ALA A 25 -1.82 10.26 4.79
CA ALA A 25 -0.73 10.19 3.81
C ALA A 25 -1.08 9.23 2.67
N ARG A 26 -1.56 8.02 2.98
CA ARG A 26 -1.93 7.00 2.00
C ARG A 26 -3.07 7.49 1.09
N GLU A 27 -4.10 8.09 1.64
CA GLU A 27 -5.27 8.58 0.88
C GLU A 27 -4.92 9.71 -0.07
N SER A 28 -3.95 10.57 0.27
CA SER A 28 -3.51 11.67 -0.59
C SER A 28 -2.77 11.21 -1.87
N VAL A 29 -2.03 10.10 -1.82
CA VAL A 29 -1.15 9.67 -2.93
C VAL A 29 -1.65 8.42 -3.68
N ALA A 30 -2.35 7.52 -3.01
CA ALA A 30 -2.72 6.21 -3.56
C ALA A 30 -3.99 6.29 -4.42
N ASN A 31 -3.93 5.77 -5.66
CA ASN A 31 -5.13 5.57 -6.48
C ASN A 31 -5.84 4.25 -6.19
N ARG A 32 -5.10 3.25 -5.70
CA ARG A 32 -5.58 1.92 -5.34
C ARG A 32 -4.93 1.52 -4.02
N GLN A 33 -5.65 0.76 -3.22
CA GLN A 33 -5.19 0.28 -1.92
C GLN A 33 -5.29 -1.25 -1.88
N LEU A 34 -4.29 -1.88 -1.30
CA LEU A 34 -4.28 -3.30 -0.97
C LEU A 34 -4.24 -3.40 0.55
N ASP A 35 -5.21 -4.10 1.13
CA ASP A 35 -5.21 -4.35 2.57
C ASP A 35 -4.18 -5.44 2.89
N MET A 36 -3.24 -5.11 3.78
CA MET A 36 -2.18 -6.00 4.23
C MET A 36 -2.44 -6.51 5.66
N THR A 37 -3.66 -6.36 6.17
CA THR A 37 -4.08 -6.93 7.45
C THR A 37 -3.82 -8.43 7.40
N PRO A 38 -3.00 -8.97 8.33
CA PRO A 38 -2.79 -10.40 8.42
C PRO A 38 -4.14 -11.09 8.56
N VAL A 39 -4.38 -12.09 7.72
CA VAL A 39 -5.47 -13.01 7.95
C VAL A 39 -5.08 -13.88 9.14
N ASP A 40 -5.91 -13.88 10.18
CA ASP A 40 -5.80 -14.84 11.30
C ASP A 40 -6.17 -16.23 10.77
N LEU A 41 -5.29 -16.81 9.98
CA LEU A 41 -5.39 -18.20 9.57
C LEU A 41 -4.82 -19.04 10.69
N THR A 42 -5.65 -19.89 11.26
CA THR A 42 -5.16 -20.96 12.12
C THR A 42 -4.24 -21.86 11.29
N ALA A 43 -3.21 -22.45 11.89
CA ALA A 43 -2.28 -23.35 11.19
C ALA A 43 -2.97 -24.50 10.44
N LYS A 44 -4.22 -24.82 10.81
CA LYS A 44 -5.08 -25.81 10.16
C LYS A 44 -5.58 -25.37 8.77
N GLU A 45 -5.76 -24.07 8.53
CA GLU A 45 -6.29 -23.52 7.28
C GLU A 45 -5.20 -23.31 6.21
N LEU A 46 -3.94 -23.15 6.63
CA LEU A 46 -2.79 -23.02 5.73
C LEU A 46 -2.37 -24.35 5.08
N LEU A 47 -2.79 -25.50 5.63
CA LEU A 47 -2.35 -26.83 5.19
C LEU A 47 -3.16 -27.42 4.02
N GLN A 48 -4.13 -26.68 3.46
CA GLN A 48 -5.03 -27.15 2.41
C GLN A 48 -4.69 -26.66 0.99
N CYS A 49 -3.51 -26.09 0.76
CA CYS A 49 -3.00 -25.73 -0.57
C CYS A 49 -2.25 -26.89 -1.22
#